data_AF-A0A139YBZ9-F1
#
_entry.id   AF-A0A139YBZ9-F1
#
_cell.length_a   1.000
_cell.length_b   1.000
_cell.length_c   1.000
_cell.angle_alpha   90.00
_cell.angle_beta   90.00
_cell.angle_gamma   90.00
#
_symmetry.space_group_name_H-M   'P 1'
#
loop_
_entity.id
_entity.type
_entity.pdbx_description
1 polymer ?
#
loop_
_entity_poly.entity_id
_entity_poly.type
_entity_poly.pdbx_seq_one_letter_code
_entity_poly.pdbx_strand_id
1 'polypeptide(L)'
;MKADNVSMQGGGYYNENSTLQGHAIDKSLELLSLSEHRGPSITLADYGSSEGQNSYYLSTLPSMTSATLVFNDTPSNDFSSLTSTIHQNWDSLSQDGKVAINTLLSPRSYFEQVLPDGFVDAGFNFTALHWLRNMPDTSSTPSSLSAAAHEDFLTFLSVRHKEIRRRGTMIICVPCDGEISVSPVFRCFEASLRNIYDKYQVNPTIAKRLPMYFRTLDEILTSIAAVNTKWGLRSHHTLPLTHT
;
A
#
# COMPACT_ATOMS: atom_id res chain seq x y z
N MET A 1 -6.86 17.49 6.16
CA MET A 1 -5.43 17.13 5.98
C MET A 1 -5.37 16.22 4.77
N LYS A 2 -4.53 16.51 3.77
CA LYS A 2 -4.31 15.61 2.62
C LYS A 2 -3.36 14.50 3.04
N ALA A 3 -3.56 13.28 2.54
CA ALA A 3 -2.63 12.17 2.77
C ALA A 3 -1.21 12.48 2.30
N ASP A 4 -1.06 13.28 1.25
CA ASP A 4 0.24 13.64 0.68
C ASP A 4 1.16 14.44 1.64
N ASN A 5 0.65 14.85 2.81
CA ASN A 5 1.41 15.53 3.87
C ASN A 5 1.65 14.64 5.10
N VAL A 6 1.27 13.36 5.04
CA VAL A 6 1.48 12.37 6.11
C VAL A 6 2.44 11.32 5.56
N SER A 7 3.64 11.26 6.13
CA SER A 7 4.60 10.20 5.84
C SER A 7 4.91 9.40 7.10
N MET A 8 5.42 8.18 6.88
CA MET A 8 6.01 7.40 7.96
C MET A 8 7.24 8.13 8.51
N GLN A 9 7.60 7.80 9.75
CA GLN A 9 8.86 8.25 10.30
C GLN A 9 10.00 7.72 9.40
N GLY A 10 10.77 8.66 8.85
CA GLY A 10 11.88 8.38 7.96
C GLY A 10 13.14 7.88 8.68
N GLY A 11 14.23 7.72 7.93
CA GLY A 11 15.55 7.34 8.43
C GLY A 11 15.69 5.84 8.72
N GLY A 12 14.90 4.98 8.08
CA GLY A 12 14.94 3.54 8.28
C GLY A 12 14.07 3.05 9.44
N TYR A 13 13.42 3.95 10.18
CA TYR A 13 12.61 3.58 11.34
C TYR A 13 11.44 2.67 10.96
N TYR A 14 10.79 2.93 9.82
CA TYR A 14 9.70 2.06 9.37
C TYR A 14 10.22 0.66 8.99
N ASN A 15 11.37 0.59 8.32
CA ASN A 15 11.99 -0.69 7.97
C ASN A 15 12.23 -1.56 9.21
N GLU A 16 12.71 -0.99 10.32
CA GLU A 16 12.93 -1.70 11.59
C GLU A 16 11.64 -2.17 12.30
N ASN A 17 10.49 -1.56 11.98
CA ASN A 17 9.23 -1.74 12.73
C ASN A 17 8.07 -2.24 11.85
N SER A 18 8.36 -2.88 10.72
CA SER A 18 7.36 -3.29 9.71
C SER A 18 7.15 -4.80 9.56
N THR A 19 7.56 -5.59 10.56
CA THR A 19 7.47 -7.07 10.55
C THR A 19 6.05 -7.59 10.33
N LEU A 20 5.04 -6.97 10.96
CA LEU A 20 3.65 -7.41 10.81
C LEU A 20 3.16 -7.24 9.36
N GLN A 21 3.55 -6.13 8.73
CA GLN A 21 3.26 -5.83 7.34
C GLN A 21 3.97 -6.82 6.40
N GLY A 22 5.22 -7.18 6.71
CA GLY A 22 5.95 -8.23 6.00
C GLY A 22 5.21 -9.58 6.03
N HIS A 23 4.76 -10.04 7.20
CA HIS A 23 3.97 -11.28 7.31
C HIS A 23 2.67 -11.24 6.49
N ALA A 24 2.00 -10.08 6.42
CA ALA A 24 0.80 -9.90 5.60
C ALA A 24 1.10 -10.00 4.09
N ILE A 25 2.27 -9.51 3.68
CA ILE A 25 2.75 -9.55 2.31
C ILE A 25 3.09 -10.97 1.90
N ASP A 26 3.84 -11.72 2.69
CA ASP A 26 4.20 -13.12 2.39
C ASP A 26 2.98 -13.96 2.01
N LYS A 27 1.89 -13.82 2.77
CA LYS A 27 0.64 -14.51 2.50
C LYS A 27 -0.04 -14.05 1.21
N SER A 28 0.09 -12.78 0.88
CA SER A 28 -0.47 -12.20 -0.34
C SER A 28 0.30 -12.62 -1.59
N LEU A 29 1.58 -12.95 -1.47
CA LEU A 29 2.41 -13.45 -2.57
C LEU A 29 2.02 -14.85 -3.03
N GLU A 30 1.36 -15.66 -2.18
CA GLU A 30 0.78 -16.95 -2.58
C GLU A 30 -0.27 -16.77 -3.70
N LEU A 31 -0.84 -15.56 -3.85
CA LEU A 31 -1.77 -15.21 -4.93
C LEU A 31 -1.07 -14.73 -6.22
N LEU A 32 0.22 -14.45 -6.16
CA LEU A 32 0.97 -13.95 -7.31
C LEU A 32 1.18 -15.08 -8.33
N SER A 33 0.40 -15.02 -9.41
CA SER A 33 0.62 -15.89 -10.57
C SER A 33 1.21 -15.08 -11.73
N LEU A 34 2.53 -15.18 -11.88
CA LEU A 34 3.25 -14.64 -13.05
C LEU A 34 3.37 -15.67 -14.19
N SER A 35 2.75 -16.84 -14.04
CA SER A 35 2.76 -17.92 -15.04
C SER A 35 2.18 -17.53 -16.41
N GLU A 36 1.30 -16.52 -16.45
CA GLU A 36 0.75 -15.98 -17.69
C GLU A 36 1.70 -14.99 -18.39
N HIS A 37 2.75 -14.50 -17.72
CA HIS A 37 3.75 -13.64 -18.34
C HIS A 37 4.63 -14.45 -19.29
N ARG A 38 4.68 -14.04 -20.57
CA ARG A 38 5.42 -14.74 -21.63
C ARG A 38 6.58 -13.91 -22.20
N GLY A 39 6.79 -12.70 -21.69
CA GLY A 39 7.83 -11.79 -22.15
C GLY A 39 9.18 -12.07 -21.49
N PRO A 40 10.29 -11.58 -22.08
CA PRO A 40 11.61 -11.63 -21.46
C PRO A 40 11.82 -10.52 -20.41
N SER A 41 10.88 -9.56 -20.33
CA SER A 41 10.97 -8.35 -19.50
C SER A 41 9.65 -8.08 -18.80
N ILE A 42 9.73 -7.65 -17.53
CA ILE A 42 8.55 -7.35 -16.72
C ILE A 42 8.61 -5.94 -16.10
N THR A 43 7.49 -5.23 -16.07
CA THR A 43 7.35 -3.96 -15.33
C THR A 43 6.46 -4.12 -14.12
N LEU A 44 7.00 -3.92 -12.92
CA LEU A 44 6.30 -4.07 -11.66
C LEU A 44 6.18 -2.73 -10.97
N ALA A 45 5.05 -2.49 -10.31
CA ALA A 45 4.83 -1.26 -9.57
C ALA A 45 4.35 -1.53 -8.14
N ASP A 46 5.08 -1.02 -7.16
CA ASP A 46 4.73 -1.02 -5.74
C ASP A 46 4.13 0.34 -5.38
N TYR A 47 2.81 0.38 -5.19
CA TYR A 47 2.06 1.58 -4.84
C TYR A 47 1.93 1.69 -3.32
N GLY A 48 2.70 2.58 -2.71
CA GLY A 48 2.86 2.71 -1.26
C GLY A 48 4.08 1.95 -0.73
N SER A 49 5.24 2.13 -1.38
CA SER A 49 6.45 1.36 -1.13
C SER A 49 7.18 1.71 0.18
N SER A 50 6.84 2.83 0.84
CA SER A 50 7.54 3.31 2.03
C SER A 50 9.06 3.37 1.81
N GLU A 51 9.87 2.85 2.73
CA GLU A 51 11.32 2.78 2.67
C GLU A 51 11.87 1.45 2.08
N GLY A 52 11.00 0.64 1.44
CA GLY A 52 11.38 -0.50 0.59
C GLY A 52 11.70 -1.83 1.28
N GLN A 53 11.72 -1.92 2.62
CA GLN A 53 12.04 -3.18 3.32
C GLN A 53 11.15 -4.34 2.91
N ASN A 54 9.85 -4.07 2.75
CA ASN A 54 8.84 -5.07 2.43
C ASN A 54 8.66 -5.31 0.93
N SER A 55 9.53 -4.74 0.08
CA SER A 55 9.54 -4.97 -1.37
C SER A 55 10.43 -6.15 -1.79
N TYR A 56 10.88 -6.97 -0.83
CA TYR A 56 11.75 -8.13 -1.09
C TYR A 56 11.11 -9.17 -2.02
N TYR A 57 9.78 -9.19 -2.14
CA TYR A 57 9.06 -10.12 -3.01
C TYR A 57 9.46 -10.01 -4.48
N LEU A 58 10.03 -8.88 -4.89
CA LEU A 58 10.59 -8.66 -6.22
C LEU A 58 11.81 -9.54 -6.52
N SER A 59 12.44 -10.14 -5.50
CA SER A 59 13.48 -11.17 -5.70
C SER A 59 12.90 -12.53 -6.10
N THR A 60 11.60 -12.78 -5.83
CA THR A 60 10.95 -14.08 -6.08
C THR A 60 10.39 -14.22 -7.50
N LEU A 61 10.70 -13.25 -8.36
CA LEU A 61 10.21 -13.23 -9.75
C LEU A 61 10.71 -14.46 -10.53
N PRO A 62 9.87 -15.01 -11.43
CA PRO A 62 10.27 -16.09 -12.32
C PRO A 62 11.46 -15.66 -13.19
N SER A 63 12.15 -16.62 -13.80
CA SER A 63 13.30 -16.35 -14.67
C SER A 63 12.95 -15.38 -15.80
N MET A 64 13.34 -14.11 -15.63
CA MET A 64 13.25 -13.03 -16.61
C MET A 64 14.65 -12.60 -17.02
N THR A 65 14.79 -11.93 -18.16
CA THR A 65 16.06 -11.32 -18.58
C THR A 65 16.21 -9.90 -18.04
N SER A 66 15.10 -9.19 -17.83
CA SER A 66 15.10 -7.85 -17.25
C SER A 66 13.81 -7.55 -16.48
N ALA A 67 13.90 -6.61 -15.53
CA ALA A 67 12.74 -6.06 -14.86
C ALA A 67 12.87 -4.55 -14.65
N THR A 68 11.74 -3.85 -14.75
CA THR A 68 11.59 -2.46 -14.29
C THR A 68 10.79 -2.47 -13.01
N LEU A 69 11.36 -1.96 -11.93
CA LEU A 69 10.73 -1.88 -10.61
C LEU A 69 10.37 -0.43 -10.34
N VAL A 70 9.09 -0.12 -10.29
CA VAL A 70 8.58 1.21 -9.95
C VAL A 70 8.22 1.22 -8.47
N PHE A 71 8.83 2.14 -7.72
CA PHE A 71 8.49 2.41 -6.34
C PHE A 71 7.72 3.73 -6.28
N ASN A 72 6.43 3.63 -5.95
CA ASN A 72 5.55 4.76 -5.81
C ASN A 72 5.23 4.99 -4.33
N ASP A 73 5.30 6.25 -3.91
CA ASP A 73 4.77 6.71 -2.63
C ASP A 73 4.46 8.21 -2.73
N THR A 74 3.91 8.79 -1.67
CA THR A 74 3.68 10.23 -1.55
C THR A 74 5.00 11.02 -1.72
N PRO A 75 4.94 12.30 -2.16
CA PRO A 75 6.13 13.14 -2.23
C PRO A 75 6.89 13.32 -0.90
N SER A 76 6.22 13.12 0.23
CA SER A 76 6.79 13.22 1.58
C SER A 76 7.54 11.97 2.06
N ASN A 77 7.54 10.90 1.27
CA ASN A 77 8.22 9.66 1.62
C ASN A 77 9.76 9.83 1.66
N ASP A 78 10.43 9.01 2.49
CA ASP A 78 11.88 8.95 2.55
C ASP A 78 12.46 8.06 1.44
N PHE A 79 12.50 8.62 0.23
CA PHE A 79 13.10 7.94 -0.92
C PHE A 79 14.62 7.73 -0.78
N SER A 80 15.30 8.50 0.07
CA SER A 80 16.74 8.29 0.33
C SER A 80 16.97 6.97 1.07
N SER A 81 16.18 6.71 2.12
CA SER A 81 16.18 5.42 2.80
C SER A 81 15.75 4.29 1.86
N LEU A 82 14.70 4.48 1.04
CA LEU A 82 14.30 3.47 0.04
C LEU A 82 15.46 3.09 -0.89
N THR A 83 16.11 4.07 -1.51
CA THR A 83 17.22 3.77 -2.44
C THR A 83 18.38 3.06 -1.76
N SER A 84 18.66 3.39 -0.49
CA SER A 84 19.67 2.71 0.32
C SER A 84 19.28 1.25 0.58
N THR A 85 18.04 0.98 0.95
CA THR A 85 17.51 -0.38 1.15
C THR A 85 17.61 -1.20 -0.13
N ILE A 86 17.23 -0.63 -1.28
CA ILE A 86 17.31 -1.33 -2.57
C ILE A 86 18.76 -1.63 -2.95
N HIS A 87 19.67 -0.69 -2.74
CA HIS A 87 21.10 -0.91 -3.01
C HIS A 87 21.68 -2.02 -2.10
N GLN A 88 21.31 -2.05 -0.82
CA GLN A 88 21.75 -3.09 0.12
C GLN A 88 21.26 -4.49 -0.28
N ASN A 89 20.12 -4.59 -0.97
CA ASN A 89 19.52 -5.85 -1.41
C ASN A 89 19.71 -6.13 -2.91
N TRP A 90 20.60 -5.39 -3.60
CA TRP A 90 20.70 -5.41 -5.05
C TRP A 90 21.06 -6.78 -5.63
N ASP A 91 21.97 -7.51 -5.00
CA ASP A 91 22.38 -8.84 -5.45
C ASP A 91 21.20 -9.81 -5.44
N SER A 92 20.39 -9.78 -4.37
CA SER A 92 19.17 -10.59 -4.28
C SER A 92 18.13 -10.19 -5.33
N LEU A 93 17.88 -8.88 -5.52
CA LEU A 93 16.92 -8.37 -6.50
C LEU A 93 17.32 -8.70 -7.95
N SER A 94 18.61 -8.60 -8.26
CA SER A 94 19.17 -8.93 -9.58
C SER A 94 19.42 -10.43 -9.79
N GLN A 95 19.10 -11.27 -8.78
CA GLN A 95 19.38 -12.70 -8.76
C GLN A 95 20.85 -13.01 -9.09
N ASP A 96 21.76 -12.34 -8.39
CA ASP A 96 23.21 -12.38 -8.60
C ASP A 96 23.60 -11.97 -10.03
N GLY A 97 22.95 -10.92 -10.55
CA GLY A 97 23.20 -10.38 -11.89
C GLY A 97 22.56 -11.15 -13.05
N LYS A 98 21.74 -12.18 -12.78
CA LYS A 98 20.99 -12.93 -13.81
C LYS A 98 19.87 -12.11 -14.45
N VAL A 99 19.34 -11.13 -13.73
CA VAL A 99 18.25 -10.25 -14.18
C VAL A 99 18.76 -8.82 -14.24
N ALA A 100 18.61 -8.16 -15.39
CA ALA A 100 18.90 -6.74 -15.52
C ALA A 100 17.77 -5.91 -14.89
N ILE A 101 18.04 -5.26 -13.75
CA ILE A 101 17.05 -4.47 -13.01
C ILE A 101 17.24 -2.97 -13.28
N ASN A 102 16.13 -2.29 -13.63
CA ASN A 102 16.03 -0.84 -13.60
C ASN A 102 15.03 -0.42 -12.52
N THR A 103 15.35 0.61 -11.75
CA THR A 103 14.44 1.15 -10.73
C THR A 103 13.95 2.55 -11.12
N LEU A 104 12.68 2.82 -10.85
CA LEU A 104 12.05 4.12 -11.08
C LEU A 104 11.37 4.55 -9.78
N LEU A 105 11.50 5.83 -9.44
CA LEU A 105 10.78 6.43 -8.32
C LEU A 105 9.61 7.26 -8.86
N SER A 106 8.42 7.10 -8.27
CA SER A 106 7.22 7.87 -8.62
C SER A 106 6.67 8.58 -7.38
N PRO A 107 7.20 9.75 -7.00
CA PRO A 107 6.80 10.49 -5.80
C PRO A 107 5.47 11.24 -6.05
N ARG A 108 4.36 10.51 -6.01
CA ARG A 108 3.02 11.03 -6.29
C ARG A 108 1.96 10.18 -5.60
N SER A 109 0.85 10.80 -5.20
CA SER A 109 -0.29 10.10 -4.63
C SER A 109 -0.79 8.99 -5.56
N TYR A 110 -0.86 7.75 -5.10
CA TYR A 110 -1.45 6.65 -5.88
C TYR A 110 -2.96 6.83 -6.10
N PHE A 111 -3.63 7.81 -5.48
CA PHE A 111 -5.00 8.14 -5.87
C PHE A 111 -5.07 8.88 -7.22
N GLU A 112 -3.93 9.24 -7.78
CA GLU A 112 -3.79 9.83 -9.11
C GLU A 112 -3.15 8.83 -10.08
N GLN A 113 -3.13 9.17 -11.36
CA GLN A 113 -2.34 8.45 -12.34
C GLN A 113 -0.87 8.85 -12.18
N VAL A 114 -0.02 7.87 -11.86
CA VAL A 114 1.40 7.99 -11.52
C VAL A 114 2.31 7.36 -12.56
N LEU A 115 1.75 6.60 -13.51
CA LEU A 115 2.46 5.94 -14.62
C LEU A 115 1.71 6.09 -15.95
N PRO A 116 2.38 5.91 -17.11
CA PRO A 116 1.73 5.91 -18.41
C PRO A 116 0.73 4.77 -18.58
N ASP A 117 -0.21 4.93 -19.51
CA ASP A 117 -1.19 3.90 -19.86
C ASP A 117 -0.50 2.61 -20.33
N GLY A 118 -0.92 1.46 -19.79
CA GLY A 118 -0.43 0.14 -20.17
C GLY A 118 1.06 -0.13 -19.88
N PHE A 119 1.70 0.68 -19.02
CA PHE A 119 3.11 0.54 -18.66
C PHE A 119 3.39 -0.62 -17.71
N VAL A 120 2.43 -0.97 -16.84
CA VAL A 120 2.63 -1.91 -15.73
C VAL A 120 2.10 -3.29 -16.06
N ASP A 121 2.85 -4.30 -15.68
CA ASP A 121 2.55 -5.70 -15.90
C ASP A 121 1.81 -6.33 -14.73
N ALA A 122 2.32 -6.07 -13.53
CA ALA A 122 1.70 -6.43 -12.27
C ALA A 122 1.93 -5.31 -11.25
N GLY A 123 0.83 -4.87 -10.63
CA GLY A 123 0.83 -3.86 -9.58
C GLY A 123 0.62 -4.48 -8.21
N PHE A 124 1.22 -3.86 -7.20
CA PHE A 124 1.13 -4.26 -5.80
C PHE A 124 0.74 -3.06 -4.96
N ASN A 125 -0.18 -3.26 -4.01
CA ASN A 125 -0.43 -2.29 -2.96
C ASN A 125 -0.53 -3.06 -1.66
N PHE A 126 0.47 -2.86 -0.81
CA PHE A 126 0.60 -3.64 0.40
C PHE A 126 0.52 -2.74 1.63
N THR A 127 -0.54 -2.94 2.40
CA THR A 127 -0.80 -2.23 3.65
C THR A 127 -0.86 -0.71 3.49
N ALA A 128 -1.33 -0.19 2.35
CA ALA A 128 -1.39 1.27 2.11
C ALA A 128 -2.82 1.81 1.89
N LEU A 129 -3.75 1.02 1.34
CA LEU A 129 -5.11 1.52 1.02
C LEU A 129 -6.03 1.81 2.21
N HIS A 130 -5.59 1.60 3.44
CA HIS A 130 -6.31 2.07 4.63
C HIS A 130 -6.13 3.58 4.84
N TRP A 131 -5.12 4.20 4.23
CA TRP A 131 -4.97 5.65 4.17
C TRP A 131 -6.01 6.26 3.21
N LEU A 132 -6.71 7.30 3.66
CA LEU A 132 -7.67 8.07 2.88
C LEU A 132 -6.97 9.24 2.19
N ARG A 133 -7.35 9.58 0.97
CA ARG A 133 -6.78 10.72 0.23
C ARG A 133 -6.90 12.03 1.00
N ASN A 134 -8.04 12.22 1.65
CA ASN A 134 -8.32 13.38 2.48
C ASN A 134 -9.04 12.93 3.76
N MET A 135 -8.67 13.53 4.88
CA MET A 135 -9.54 13.49 6.07
C MET A 135 -10.89 14.17 5.72
N PRO A 136 -12.03 13.48 5.88
CA PRO A 136 -13.33 14.13 5.87
C PRO A 136 -13.44 15.14 7.01
N ASP A 137 -14.39 16.08 6.93
CA ASP A 137 -14.55 17.17 7.90
C ASP A 137 -14.65 16.66 9.36
N THR A 138 -14.37 17.55 10.31
CA THR A 138 -14.46 17.33 11.76
C THR A 138 -15.82 16.79 12.24
N SER A 139 -16.87 16.99 11.45
CA SER A 139 -18.22 16.42 11.63
C SER A 139 -18.36 14.96 11.14
N SER A 140 -17.27 14.32 10.72
CA SER A 140 -17.27 12.98 10.13
C SER A 140 -17.86 11.90 11.04
N THR A 141 -18.87 11.24 10.51
CA THR A 141 -19.48 10.02 11.04
C THR A 141 -18.79 8.78 10.45
N PRO A 142 -18.92 7.60 11.09
CA PRO A 142 -18.45 6.34 10.49
C PRO A 142 -18.94 6.13 9.05
N SER A 143 -20.20 6.47 8.78
CA SER A 143 -20.78 6.39 7.43
C SER A 143 -20.09 7.32 6.43
N SER A 144 -19.73 8.55 6.83
CA SER A 144 -19.00 9.46 5.93
C SER A 144 -17.56 8.99 5.63
N LEU A 145 -16.90 8.34 6.59
CA LEU A 145 -15.58 7.74 6.40
C LEU A 145 -15.65 6.52 5.47
N SER A 146 -16.65 5.65 5.68
CA SER A 146 -16.95 4.52 4.80
C SER A 146 -17.18 4.97 3.35
N ALA A 147 -18.01 5.99 3.14
CA ALA A 147 -18.29 6.52 1.80
C ALA A 147 -17.04 7.11 1.13
N ALA A 148 -16.23 7.89 1.86
CA ALA A 148 -14.97 8.42 1.36
C ALA A 148 -13.97 7.30 1.01
N ALA A 149 -13.89 6.28 1.88
CA ALA A 149 -13.05 5.12 1.66
C ALA A 149 -13.48 4.32 0.42
N HIS A 150 -14.78 4.20 0.18
CA HIS A 150 -15.31 3.57 -1.03
C HIS A 150 -14.88 4.36 -2.28
N GLU A 151 -15.12 5.66 -2.32
CA GLU A 151 -14.74 6.52 -3.45
C GLU A 151 -13.23 6.49 -3.75
N ASP A 152 -12.41 6.53 -2.70
CA ASP A 152 -10.96 6.45 -2.82
C ASP A 152 -10.52 5.10 -3.42
N PHE A 153 -11.17 4.01 -3.02
CA PHE A 153 -10.85 2.69 -3.58
C PHE A 153 -11.29 2.59 -5.05
N LEU A 154 -12.48 3.09 -5.41
CA LEU A 154 -12.92 3.15 -6.81
C LEU A 154 -11.97 3.99 -7.67
N THR A 155 -11.50 5.12 -7.12
CA THR A 155 -10.53 5.97 -7.81
C THR A 155 -9.24 5.22 -8.05
N PHE A 156 -8.66 4.63 -7.00
CA PHE A 156 -7.45 3.83 -7.08
C PHE A 156 -7.57 2.75 -8.16
N LEU A 157 -8.60 1.90 -8.10
CA LEU A 157 -8.80 0.84 -9.08
C LEU A 157 -8.99 1.40 -10.51
N SER A 158 -9.63 2.56 -10.64
CA SER A 158 -9.86 3.21 -11.93
C SER A 158 -8.58 3.75 -12.56
N VAL A 159 -7.68 4.36 -11.78
CA VAL A 159 -6.40 4.86 -12.30
C VAL A 159 -5.42 3.70 -12.54
N ARG A 160 -5.38 2.68 -11.66
CA ARG A 160 -4.58 1.47 -11.87
C ARG A 160 -4.97 0.73 -13.14
N HIS A 161 -6.27 0.70 -13.48
CA HIS A 161 -6.73 0.05 -14.72
C HIS A 161 -6.15 0.70 -15.98
N LYS A 162 -5.84 2.00 -15.94
CA LYS A 162 -5.19 2.68 -17.08
C LYS A 162 -3.73 2.27 -17.20
N GLU A 163 -3.03 2.26 -16.06
CA GLU A 163 -1.59 2.00 -15.98
C GLU A 163 -1.23 0.54 -16.23
N ILE A 164 -2.08 -0.37 -15.77
CA ILE A 164 -1.86 -1.82 -15.89
C ILE A 164 -2.30 -2.26 -17.29
N ARG A 165 -1.39 -2.92 -18.02
CA ARG A 165 -1.67 -3.43 -19.36
C ARG A 165 -2.81 -4.42 -19.36
N ARG A 166 -3.43 -4.63 -20.53
CA ARG A 166 -4.46 -5.65 -20.70
C ARG A 166 -3.94 -7.03 -20.26
N ARG A 167 -4.72 -7.71 -19.41
CA ARG A 167 -4.38 -8.97 -18.73
C ARG A 167 -3.29 -8.88 -17.65
N GLY A 168 -2.81 -7.68 -17.33
CA GLY A 168 -2.00 -7.44 -16.15
C GLY A 168 -2.80 -7.67 -14.86
N THR A 169 -2.09 -7.77 -13.75
CA THR A 169 -2.67 -8.10 -12.44
C THR A 169 -2.45 -6.99 -11.43
N MET A 170 -3.34 -6.91 -10.45
CA MET A 170 -3.20 -6.05 -9.29
C MET A 170 -3.39 -6.90 -8.04
N ILE A 171 -2.42 -6.90 -7.14
CA ILE A 171 -2.51 -7.60 -5.84
C ILE A 171 -2.61 -6.54 -4.75
N ILE A 172 -3.64 -6.66 -3.93
CA ILE A 172 -3.92 -5.72 -2.86
C ILE A 172 -3.94 -6.49 -1.53
N CYS A 173 -3.09 -6.07 -0.61
CA CYS A 173 -3.11 -6.49 0.78
C CYS A 173 -3.52 -5.27 1.62
N VAL A 174 -4.63 -5.35 2.33
CA VAL A 174 -5.13 -4.23 3.13
C VAL A 174 -5.65 -4.76 4.47
N PRO A 175 -5.35 -4.09 5.59
CA PRO A 175 -5.97 -4.44 6.86
C PRO A 175 -7.49 -4.27 6.77
N CYS A 176 -8.21 -5.31 7.17
CA CYS A 176 -9.67 -5.38 7.17
C CYS A 176 -10.19 -5.20 8.59
N ASP A 177 -11.25 -4.42 8.78
CA ASP A 177 -11.99 -4.40 10.04
C ASP A 177 -12.79 -5.70 10.18
N GLY A 178 -12.76 -6.28 11.37
CA GLY A 178 -13.26 -7.63 11.64
C GLY A 178 -13.17 -7.97 13.13
N GLU A 179 -13.33 -9.24 13.50
CA GLU A 179 -13.29 -9.68 14.90
C GLU A 179 -11.99 -9.30 15.61
N ILE A 180 -10.86 -9.43 14.90
CA ILE A 180 -9.57 -8.91 15.31
C ILE A 180 -9.33 -7.64 14.50
N SER A 181 -9.43 -6.49 15.16
CA SER A 181 -9.21 -5.19 14.55
C SER A 181 -8.16 -4.36 15.29
N VAL A 182 -7.74 -3.27 14.66
CA VAL A 182 -6.82 -2.29 15.23
C VAL A 182 -7.48 -1.37 16.26
N SER A 183 -8.78 -1.53 16.52
CA SER A 183 -9.54 -0.70 17.46
C SER A 183 -8.90 -0.58 18.86
N PRO A 184 -8.36 -1.66 19.49
CA PRO A 184 -7.67 -1.53 20.76
C PRO A 184 -6.45 -0.60 20.70
N VAL A 185 -5.66 -0.65 19.62
CA VAL A 185 -4.49 0.22 19.42
C VAL A 185 -4.92 1.69 19.36
N PHE A 186 -5.97 1.99 18.58
CA PHE A 186 -6.51 3.35 18.51
C PHE A 186 -7.08 3.84 19.84
N ARG A 187 -7.77 2.98 20.60
CA ARG A 187 -8.25 3.36 21.95
C ARG A 187 -7.10 3.69 22.89
N CYS A 188 -6.00 2.93 22.84
CA CYS A 188 -4.79 3.23 23.62
C CYS A 188 -4.16 4.57 23.18
N PHE A 189 -4.06 4.81 21.87
CA PHE A 189 -3.57 6.06 21.31
C PHE A 189 -4.43 7.27 21.75
N GLU A 190 -5.76 7.17 21.62
CA GLU A 190 -6.70 8.20 22.06
C GLU A 190 -6.65 8.44 23.58
N ALA A 191 -6.51 7.39 24.39
CA ALA A 191 -6.31 7.52 25.83
C ALA A 191 -5.00 8.24 26.17
N SER A 192 -3.93 7.96 25.43
CA SER A 192 -2.62 8.57 25.62
C SER A 192 -2.64 10.05 25.25
N LEU A 193 -3.29 10.41 24.14
CA LEU A 193 -3.52 11.80 23.73
C LEU A 193 -4.34 12.57 24.77
N ARG A 194 -5.41 11.96 25.31
CA ARG A 194 -6.20 12.56 26.40
C ARG A 194 -5.36 12.79 27.66
N ASN A 195 -4.50 11.85 28.03
CA ASN A 195 -3.62 12.03 29.19
C ASN A 195 -2.66 13.22 29.00
N ILE A 196 -2.10 13.39 27.80
CA ILE A 196 -1.24 14.54 27.47
C ILE A 196 -2.04 15.85 27.54
N TYR A 197 -3.28 15.86 27.02
CA TYR A 197 -4.18 17.01 27.12
C TYR A 197 -4.42 17.40 28.59
N ASP A 198 -4.85 16.45 29.42
CA ASP A 198 -5.18 16.70 30.83
C ASP A 198 -3.97 17.24 31.61
N LYS A 199 -2.78 16.69 31.32
CA LYS A 199 -1.54 17.01 32.03
C LYS A 199 -0.87 18.31 31.56
N TYR A 200 -0.93 18.62 30.26
CA TYR A 200 -0.13 19.69 29.66
C TYR A 200 -0.97 20.79 28.96
N GLN A 201 -2.30 20.71 28.98
CA GLN A 201 -3.21 21.69 28.38
C GLN A 201 -2.92 21.98 26.89
N VAL A 202 -2.42 20.97 26.17
CA VAL A 202 -2.13 21.06 24.73
C VAL A 202 -3.44 21.09 23.95
N ASN A 203 -3.65 22.04 23.03
CA ASN A 203 -4.92 22.16 22.30
C ASN A 203 -5.36 20.84 21.62
N PRO A 204 -6.58 20.32 21.92
CA PRO A 204 -7.03 19.00 21.47
C PRO A 204 -7.26 18.93 19.96
N THR A 205 -7.41 20.08 19.28
CA THR A 205 -7.49 20.15 17.82
C THR A 205 -6.17 19.92 17.10
N ILE A 206 -5.03 19.93 17.82
CA ILE A 206 -3.71 19.56 17.28
C ILE A 206 -3.59 18.04 17.13
N ALA A 207 -4.25 17.28 18.01
CA ALA A 207 -4.32 15.81 17.98
C ALA A 207 -5.27 15.31 16.88
N LYS A 208 -5.13 15.85 15.67
CA LYS A 208 -5.98 15.56 14.53
C LYS A 208 -6.02 14.06 14.25
N ARG A 209 -7.20 13.60 13.87
CA ARG A 209 -7.47 12.25 13.36
C ARG A 209 -6.56 11.95 12.17
N LEU A 210 -5.93 10.79 12.21
CA LEU A 210 -5.18 10.26 11.08
C LEU A 210 -6.18 9.94 9.95
N PRO A 211 -5.87 10.26 8.66
CA PRO A 211 -6.68 9.90 7.50
C PRO A 211 -6.65 8.40 7.25
N MET A 212 -7.24 7.63 8.16
CA MET A 212 -7.31 6.19 8.08
C MET A 212 -8.74 5.68 8.24
N TYR A 213 -9.08 4.67 7.45
CA TYR A 213 -10.29 3.89 7.60
C TYR A 213 -10.01 2.42 7.27
N PHE A 214 -10.36 1.55 8.20
CA PHE A 214 -10.26 0.10 8.03
C PHE A 214 -11.61 -0.38 7.52
N ARG A 215 -11.64 -0.82 6.26
CA ARG A 215 -12.86 -1.31 5.60
C ARG A 215 -13.18 -2.70 6.11
N THR A 216 -14.46 -3.02 6.22
CA THR A 216 -14.92 -4.41 6.33
C THR A 216 -14.70 -5.17 5.02
N LEU A 217 -14.75 -6.51 5.06
CA LEU A 217 -14.63 -7.34 3.87
C LEU A 217 -15.73 -7.02 2.85
N ASP A 218 -16.96 -6.82 3.33
CA ASP A 218 -18.11 -6.48 2.48
C ASP A 218 -17.92 -5.14 1.76
N GLU A 219 -17.36 -4.12 2.42
CA GLU A 219 -17.05 -2.82 1.80
C GLU A 219 -15.95 -2.95 0.73
N ILE A 220 -14.93 -3.79 0.97
CA ILE A 220 -13.87 -4.09 -0.01
C ILE A 220 -14.48 -4.75 -1.25
N LEU A 221 -15.26 -5.83 -1.05
CA LEU A 221 -15.87 -6.57 -2.15
C LEU A 221 -16.90 -5.73 -2.91
N THR A 222 -17.67 -4.89 -2.23
CA THR A 222 -18.59 -3.92 -2.85
C THR A 222 -17.84 -2.95 -3.76
N SER A 223 -16.69 -2.44 -3.32
CA SER A 223 -15.84 -1.54 -4.12
C SER A 223 -15.28 -2.23 -5.37
N ILE A 224 -14.84 -3.49 -5.24
CA ILE A 224 -14.35 -4.29 -6.38
C ILE A 224 -15.49 -4.57 -7.37
N ALA A 225 -16.67 -4.96 -6.88
CA ALA A 225 -17.83 -5.24 -7.72
C ALA A 225 -18.29 -4.02 -8.54
N ALA A 226 -18.17 -2.82 -7.97
CA ALA A 226 -18.53 -1.57 -8.65
C ALA A 226 -17.62 -1.24 -9.85
N VAL A 227 -16.44 -1.87 -9.97
CA VAL A 227 -15.53 -1.73 -11.12
C VAL A 227 -15.37 -3.02 -11.93
N ASN A 228 -16.36 -3.91 -11.90
CA ASN A 228 -16.34 -5.22 -12.57
C ASN A 228 -16.13 -5.17 -14.10
N THR A 229 -16.43 -4.03 -14.74
CA THR A 229 -16.18 -3.80 -16.17
C THR A 229 -14.70 -3.55 -16.47
N LYS A 230 -13.91 -3.17 -15.45
CA LYS A 230 -12.46 -2.90 -15.52
C LYS A 230 -11.64 -4.05 -14.95
N TRP A 231 -12.11 -4.65 -13.87
CA TRP A 231 -11.37 -5.67 -13.11
C TRP A 231 -12.19 -6.94 -12.93
N GLY A 232 -11.54 -8.09 -13.09
CA GLY A 232 -12.07 -9.39 -12.67
C GLY A 232 -11.39 -9.84 -11.38
N LEU A 233 -12.16 -10.13 -10.33
CA LEU A 233 -11.62 -10.71 -9.09
C LEU A 233 -11.23 -12.16 -9.36
N ARG A 234 -9.95 -12.50 -9.20
CA ARG A 234 -9.45 -13.88 -9.37
C ARG A 234 -9.57 -14.72 -8.09
N SER A 235 -9.18 -14.16 -6.97
CA SER A 235 -9.20 -14.81 -5.66
C SER A 235 -9.17 -13.74 -4.56
N HIS A 236 -9.62 -14.12 -3.36
CA HIS A 236 -9.44 -13.33 -2.14
C HIS A 236 -9.27 -14.27 -0.95
N HIS A 237 -8.51 -13.83 0.05
CA HIS A 237 -8.32 -14.53 1.31
C HIS A 237 -8.41 -13.52 2.45
N THR A 238 -8.90 -13.98 3.61
CA THR A 238 -8.89 -13.21 4.85
C THR A 238 -8.15 -14.04 5.88
N LEU A 239 -7.14 -13.45 6.49
CA LEU A 239 -6.25 -14.13 7.42
C LEU A 239 -6.14 -13.32 8.71
N PRO A 240 -6.29 -13.94 9.89
CA PRO A 240 -5.98 -13.28 11.14
C PRO A 240 -4.46 -13.06 11.20
N LEU A 241 -4.06 -11.82 11.52
CA LEU A 241 -2.67 -11.46 11.78
C LEU A 241 -2.53 -11.11 13.24
N THR A 242 -1.73 -11.89 13.96
CA THR A 242 -1.41 -11.67 15.37
C THR A 242 0.02 -11.18 15.50
N HIS A 243 0.25 -10.22 16.41
CA HIS A 243 1.60 -9.94 16.89
C HIS A 243 2.07 -11.16 17.68
N THR A 244 3.05 -11.91 17.15
CA THR A 244 3.77 -12.96 17.86
C THR A 244 4.88 -12.37 18.71
#